data_AF-A0A659UGY7-F1
#
_entry.id   AF-A0A659UGY7-F1
#
_cell.length_a   1.000
_cell.length_b   1.000
_cell.length_c   1.000
_cell.angle_alpha   90.00
_cell.angle_beta   90.00
_cell.angle_gamma   90.00
#
_symmetry.space_group_name_H-M   'P 1'
#
loop_
_entity.id
_entity.type
_entity.pdbx_description
1 polymer ?
#
loop_
_entity_poly.entity_id
_entity_poly.type
_entity_poly.pdbx_seq_one_letter_code
_entity_poly.pdbx_strand_id
1 'polypeptide(L)' 'FAWLLALVDTNAAGRAYAAYGGIYIVASLAWLWLVEGVRPDRWDLGGAALCVAGASIILLVPRGA' A
#
# COMPACT_ATOMS: atom_id res chain seq x y z
N PHE A 1 -22.61 -6.48 -4.82
CA PHE A 1 -21.20 -6.18 -4.48
C PHE A 1 -20.74 -4.87 -5.14
N ALA A 2 -20.73 -4.78 -6.48
CA ALA A 2 -20.45 -3.52 -7.20
C ALA A 2 -21.37 -2.35 -6.78
N TRP A 3 -22.66 -2.62 -6.51
CA TRP A 3 -23.62 -1.61 -6.04
C TRP A 3 -23.32 -1.08 -4.62
N LEU A 4 -22.73 -1.89 -3.74
CA LEU A 4 -22.36 -1.46 -2.37
C LEU A 4 -21.09 -0.59 -2.37
N LEU A 5 -20.19 -0.83 -3.34
CA LEU A 5 -19.02 0.01 -3.61
C LEU A 5 -19.37 1.38 -4.20
N ALA A 6 -20.56 1.54 -4.76
CA ALA A 6 -21.03 2.81 -5.34
C ALA A 6 -21.66 3.76 -4.30
N LEU A 7 -22.04 3.25 -3.11
CA LEU A 7 -22.66 4.03 -2.04
C LEU A 7 -21.65 4.57 -1.02
N VAL A 8 -20.49 3.93 -0.91
CA VAL A 8 -19.37 4.43 -0.11
C VAL A 8 -18.62 5.42 -0.98
N ASP A 9 -18.31 6.59 -0.43
CA ASP A 9 -17.41 7.58 -1.00
C ASP A 9 -16.16 6.87 -1.55
N THR A 10 -16.12 6.62 -2.85
CA THR A 10 -15.12 5.78 -3.51
C THR A 10 -13.70 6.32 -3.29
N ASN A 11 -13.62 7.63 -3.02
CA ASN A 11 -12.41 8.32 -2.63
C ASN A 11 -11.89 7.90 -1.24
N ALA A 12 -12.76 7.63 -0.27
CA ALA A 12 -12.36 7.15 1.06
C ALA A 12 -12.05 5.64 1.05
N ALA A 13 -12.85 4.83 0.35
CA ALA A 13 -12.60 3.39 0.22
C ALA A 13 -11.29 3.09 -0.52
N GLY A 14 -11.04 3.78 -1.64
CA GLY A 14 -9.79 3.65 -2.40
C GLY A 14 -8.55 4.04 -1.59
N ARG A 15 -8.65 5.08 -0.75
CA ARG A 15 -7.58 5.50 0.17
C ARG A 15 -7.31 4.46 1.26
N ALA A 16 -8.36 3.90 1.86
CA ALA A 16 -8.22 2.86 2.87
C ALA A 16 -7.50 1.63 2.29
N TYR A 17 -7.92 1.13 1.13
CA TYR A 17 -7.29 -0.01 0.48
C TYR A 17 -5.82 0.24 0.10
N ALA A 18 -5.48 1.44 -0.37
CA ALA A 18 -4.09 1.80 -0.67
C ALA A 18 -3.22 1.86 0.59
N ALA A 19 -3.72 2.42 1.69
CA ALA A 19 -3.01 2.44 2.97
C ALA A 19 -2.78 1.02 3.52
N TYR A 20 -3.81 0.17 3.51
CA TYR A 20 -3.68 -1.23 3.95
C TYR A 20 -2.69 -2.01 3.09
N GLY A 21 -2.73 -1.84 1.77
CA GLY A 21 -1.78 -2.49 0.86
C GLY A 21 -0.33 -2.06 1.12
N GLY A 22 -0.08 -0.76 1.30
CA GLY A 22 1.25 -0.25 1.63
C GLY A 22 1.77 -0.77 2.98
N ILE A 23 0.93 -0.73 4.02
CA ILE A 23 1.29 -1.24 5.35
C ILE A 23 1.57 -2.74 5.32
N TYR A 24 0.77 -3.52 4.57
CA TYR A 24 0.97 -4.96 4.43
C TYR A 24 2.33 -5.28 3.81
N ILE A 25 2.74 -4.55 2.77
CA ILE A 25 4.03 -4.77 2.10
C ILE A 25 5.20 -4.48 3.05
N VAL A 26 5.14 -3.37 3.78
CA VAL A 26 6.18 -3.04 4.78
C VAL A 26 6.22 -4.09 5.89
N ALA A 27 5.07 -4.53 6.38
CA ALA A 27 4.96 -5.56 7.41
C ALA A 27 5.50 -6.92 6.93
N SER A 28 5.20 -7.32 5.69
CA SER A 28 5.73 -8.55 5.10
C SER A 28 7.25 -8.51 4.96
N LEU A 29 7.84 -7.41 4.48
CA LEU A 29 9.31 -7.27 4.43
C LEU A 29 9.95 -7.27 5.83
N ALA A 30 9.34 -6.57 6.79
CA ALA A 30 9.83 -6.55 8.16
C ALA A 30 9.79 -7.96 8.78
N TRP A 31 8.74 -8.74 8.50
CA TRP A 31 8.60 -10.11 8.96
C TRP A 31 9.65 -11.03 8.33
N LEU A 32 9.84 -10.94 7.00
CA LEU A 32 10.85 -11.70 6.27
C LEU A 32 12.25 -11.45 6.84
N TRP A 33 12.52 -10.21 7.24
CA TRP A 33 13.80 -9.86 7.84
C TRP A 33 13.94 -10.31 9.31
N LEU A 34 12.93 -10.09 10.15
CA LEU A 34 12.99 -10.34 11.59
C LEU A 34 12.78 -11.81 11.97
N VAL A 35 11.89 -12.52 11.26
CA VAL A 35 11.46 -13.87 11.62
C VAL A 35 12.15 -14.92 10.75
N GLU A 36 12.26 -14.68 9.45
CA GLU A 36 12.90 -15.63 8.53
C GLU A 36 14.43 -15.41 8.43
N GLY A 37 14.94 -14.27 8.94
CA GLY A 37 16.37 -13.95 8.90
C GLY A 37 16.91 -13.71 7.49
N VAL A 38 16.03 -13.65 6.50
CA VAL A 38 16.36 -13.39 5.10
C VAL A 38 16.55 -11.89 4.96
N ARG A 39 17.77 -11.45 4.67
CA ARG A 39 18.04 -10.04 4.42
C ARG A 39 17.32 -9.64 3.13
N PRO A 40 16.38 -8.68 3.18
CA PRO A 40 15.70 -8.23 1.99
C PRO A 40 16.74 -7.69 1.01
N ASP A 41 16.66 -8.16 -0.24
CA ASP A 41 17.60 -7.75 -1.26
C ASP A 41 17.33 -6.29 -1.66
N ARG A 42 18.30 -5.66 -2.32
CA ARG A 42 18.20 -4.31 -2.88
C ARG A 42 17.00 -4.19 -3.82
N TRP A 43 16.65 -5.28 -4.49
CA TRP A 43 15.46 -5.40 -5.33
C TRP A 43 14.15 -5.46 -4.53
N ASP A 44 14.14 -6.15 -3.38
CA ASP A 44 12.97 -6.18 -2.49
C ASP A 44 12.70 -4.81 -1.87
N LEU A 45 13.76 -4.11 -1.45
CA LEU A 45 13.66 -2.72 -0.98
C LEU A 45 13.19 -1.78 -2.10
N GLY A 46 13.65 -1.98 -3.34
CA GLY A 46 13.18 -1.21 -4.50
C GLY A 46 11.69 -1.45 -4.79
N GLY A 47 11.25 -2.71 -4.73
CA GLY A 47 9.84 -3.09 -4.88
C GLY A 47 8.97 -2.53 -3.76
N ALA A 48 9.42 -2.62 -2.51
CA ALA A 48 8.75 -2.03 -1.35
C ALA A 48 8.60 -0.52 -1.50
N ALA A 49 9.68 0.18 -1.89
CA ALA A 49 9.67 1.61 -2.12
C ALA A 49 8.70 1.99 -3.26
N LEU A 50 8.65 1.21 -4.35
CA LEU A 50 7.72 1.45 -5.45
C LEU A 50 6.26 1.25 -5.04
N CYS A 51 5.96 0.20 -4.26
CA CYS A 51 4.62 -0.04 -3.75
C CYS A 51 4.17 1.02 -2.74
N VAL A 52 5.06 1.44 -1.83
CA VAL A 52 4.80 2.54 -0.91
C VAL A 52 4.64 3.86 -1.66
N ALA A 53 5.44 4.10 -2.70
CA ALA A 53 5.30 5.25 -3.61
C ALA A 53 3.93 5.23 -4.32
N GLY A 54 3.49 4.08 -4.85
CA GLY A 54 2.16 3.92 -5.45
C GLY A 54 1.02 4.16 -4.45
N ALA A 55 1.14 3.63 -3.23
CA ALA A 55 0.16 3.86 -2.16
C ALA A 55 0.10 5.34 -1.73
N SER A 56 1.26 5.98 -1.62
CA SER A 56 1.37 7.41 -1.27
C SER A 56 0.87 8.31 -2.40
N ILE A 57 1.04 7.94 -3.68
CA ILE A 57 0.38 8.62 -4.81
C ILE A 57 -1.15 8.52 -4.67
N ILE A 58 -1.70 7.34 -4.38
CA ILE A 58 -3.16 7.18 -4.21
C ILE A 58 -3.68 7.99 -3.00
N LEU A 59 -2.88 8.11 -1.94
CA LEU A 59 -3.23 8.82 -0.71
C LEU A 59 -3.05 10.35 -0.79
N LEU A 60 -1.99 10.82 -1.46
CA LEU A 60 -1.52 12.20 -1.43
C LEU A 60 -1.76 12.96 -2.74
N VAL A 61 -2.11 12.30 -3.85
CA VAL A 61 -2.42 13.02 -5.10
C VAL A 61 -3.59 13.97 -4.82
N PRO A 62 -3.37 15.30 -4.87
CA PRO A 62 -4.43 16.27 -4.74
C PRO A 62 -5.21 16.23 -6.04
N ARG A 63 -6.40 15.65 -6.01
CA ARG A 63 -7.37 15.82 -7.09
C ARG A 63 -8.06 17.14 -6.79
N GLY A 64 -7.73 18.15 -7.60
CA GLY A 64 -8.12 19.55 -7.40
C GLY A 64 -9.60 19.71 -7.03
N ALA A 65 -9.84 20.76 -6.22
CA ALA A 65 -11.15 21.29 -5.90
C ALA A 65 -11.99 21.59 -7.16
#